data_AF-A0A9X1TX11-F1
#
_entry.id   AF-A0A9X1TX11-F1
#
_cell.length_a   1.000
_cell.length_b   1.000
_cell.length_c   1.000
_cell.angle_alpha   90.00
_cell.angle_beta   90.00
_cell.angle_gamma   90.00
#
_symmetry.space_group_name_H-M   'P 1'
#
loop_
_entity.id
_entity.type
_entity.pdbx_description
1 polymer ?
#
loop_
_entity_poly.entity_id
_entity_poly.type
_entity_poly.pdbx_seq_one_letter_code
_entity_poly.pdbx_strand_id
1 'polypeptide(L)'
;MPLQTKQLLIGGAALVAAIAIPAIAQDRPESILPPGFGDPATPAPEPATNESQPAASTASRRPSIEDSIVEMVDSLIGEESQAAAPVRQVEYPNFSRRDPRFAGTLDPETVGIGIRPWGAASGRALEILMRRMDTPFASRWAQIGLRNVLLAKTPGPSDVNSADWAAERAWLLLRMGEADAARLLIASVDTDRFTPKMSQVALQSALASGDPSAMCPLEERLGKLEPRVSGVVAAICASLSGDGEQAAADIEAARRRGRVGGIDLSLADKVVGAGAETSRAVTIEWEPVDRLNSWRYGLSTATGMMPPERLINASSLQTQAWLARAPMFSAAQRLPAARIAAALGVFSSQSLTDLYSTYYDSADPDELGGTDAWQLRLAFIGKDLDARLAAMRVIWGNAQSPLDRVAAQVLLARPARRVVPDAELQSDAPDLVASLLAGGFDREAARWARTIGDMDDEPADKVWAMLALGAPDARPLGIGAARIEEFADRDQSEDKHRTALLIAGLAGLGRIDARTAGRLNAKYKLGLGAQTGWSRMIDGAMQRRQAGTAMLLSASALQGREFDTVEAVYLYHSVNALRRTGQDYLARMIAAEALART
;
A
#
# COMPACT_ATOMS: atom_id res chain seq x y z
N MET A 1 50.91 -17.50 -55.02
CA MET A 1 50.56 -17.72 -56.44
C MET A 1 50.40 -19.22 -56.66
N PRO A 2 49.44 -19.69 -57.49
CA PRO A 2 48.71 -18.97 -58.54
C PRO A 2 47.41 -18.31 -58.02
N LEU A 3 46.98 -17.10 -58.42
CA LEU A 3 46.53 -16.59 -59.74
C LEU A 3 45.24 -17.34 -60.20
N GLN A 4 44.07 -16.75 -60.50
CA GLN A 4 43.79 -15.45 -61.14
C GLN A 4 42.26 -15.13 -61.16
N THR A 5 41.92 -13.86 -60.92
CA THR A 5 41.00 -12.93 -61.65
C THR A 5 39.60 -13.27 -62.21
N LYS A 6 38.77 -12.20 -62.10
CA LYS A 6 37.76 -11.64 -63.06
C LYS A 6 36.35 -12.27 -63.06
N GLN A 7 35.22 -11.56 -63.23
CA GLN A 7 34.79 -10.14 -63.29
C GLN A 7 33.28 -10.18 -63.67
N LEU A 8 32.44 -9.21 -63.22
CA LEU A 8 31.26 -8.63 -63.94
C LEU A 8 29.99 -9.55 -64.08
N LEU A 9 28.69 -9.18 -63.99
CA LEU A 9 27.89 -7.94 -64.10
C LEU A 9 26.45 -8.12 -63.51
N ILE A 10 25.91 -7.00 -62.98
CA ILE A 10 24.56 -6.37 -63.17
C ILE A 10 23.23 -7.03 -62.73
N GLY A 11 22.49 -6.24 -61.94
CA GLY A 11 21.02 -6.07 -61.91
C GLY A 11 20.53 -5.86 -60.46
N GLY A 12 20.09 -4.71 -59.94
CA GLY A 12 19.44 -3.54 -60.53
C GLY A 12 18.00 -3.47 -60.03
N ALA A 13 17.72 -2.81 -58.89
CA ALA A 13 16.39 -2.26 -58.56
C ALA A 13 16.38 -1.34 -57.31
N ALA A 14 16.04 -0.08 -57.58
CA ALA A 14 15.21 0.85 -56.80
C ALA A 14 15.62 1.31 -55.38
N LEU A 15 16.08 2.58 -55.35
CA LEU A 15 16.02 3.55 -54.26
C LEU A 15 14.58 3.74 -53.74
N VAL A 16 14.38 3.68 -52.42
CA VAL A 16 13.48 4.59 -51.68
C VAL A 16 14.22 5.03 -50.43
N ALA A 17 14.75 6.25 -50.46
CA ALA A 17 15.35 6.92 -49.32
C ALA A 17 14.23 7.51 -48.45
N ALA A 18 13.92 6.86 -47.32
CA ALA A 18 13.13 7.47 -46.26
C ALA A 18 14.05 8.40 -45.45
N ILE A 19 13.87 9.70 -45.65
CA ILE A 19 14.47 10.75 -44.83
C ILE A 19 13.80 10.68 -43.45
N ALA A 20 14.48 10.06 -42.49
CA ALA A 20 14.10 10.14 -41.08
C ALA A 20 14.44 11.54 -40.56
N ILE A 21 13.41 12.34 -40.32
CA ILE A 21 13.48 13.58 -39.54
C ILE A 21 13.92 13.18 -38.12
N PRO A 22 14.99 13.75 -37.54
CA PRO A 22 15.32 13.47 -36.15
C PRO A 22 14.21 14.08 -35.28
N ALA A 23 13.48 13.20 -34.58
CA ALA A 23 12.59 13.61 -33.51
C ALA A 23 13.40 14.42 -32.50
N ILE A 24 13.02 15.68 -32.33
CA ILE A 24 13.51 16.56 -31.30
C ILE A 24 13.21 15.86 -29.97
N ALA A 25 14.27 15.59 -29.20
CA ALA A 25 14.17 15.04 -27.86
C ALA A 25 13.27 15.97 -27.03
N GLN A 26 12.05 15.52 -26.73
CA GLN A 26 11.26 16.12 -25.68
C GLN A 26 11.97 15.79 -24.36
N ASP A 27 12.48 16.84 -23.72
CA ASP A 27 12.98 16.82 -22.35
C ASP A 27 11.98 16.05 -21.48
N ARG A 28 12.43 14.92 -20.94
CA ARG A 28 11.68 14.16 -19.94
C ARG A 28 11.45 15.10 -18.76
N PRO A 29 10.21 15.33 -18.30
CA PRO A 29 10.00 16.11 -17.09
C PRO A 29 10.58 15.32 -15.91
N GLU A 30 11.72 15.80 -15.40
CA GLU A 30 12.33 15.32 -14.17
C GLU A 30 11.38 15.57 -12.99
N SER A 31 11.39 14.64 -12.03
CA SER A 31 10.66 14.82 -10.77
C SER A 31 11.08 16.14 -10.11
N ILE A 32 10.11 16.95 -9.69
CA ILE A 32 10.38 18.19 -8.94
C ILE A 32 10.92 17.86 -7.53
N LEU A 33 10.81 16.59 -7.12
CA LEU A 33 11.18 16.04 -5.81
C LEU A 33 12.56 15.32 -5.86
N PRO A 34 13.22 15.11 -4.70
CA PRO A 34 14.52 14.44 -4.63
C PRO A 34 14.56 13.01 -5.23
N PRO A 35 15.75 12.46 -5.56
CA PRO A 35 15.91 11.09 -6.05
C PRO A 35 15.35 10.04 -5.08
N GLY A 36 14.64 9.02 -5.59
CA GLY A 36 13.82 8.10 -4.79
C GLY A 36 12.35 8.52 -4.66
N PHE A 37 11.98 9.65 -5.25
CA PHE A 37 10.62 10.17 -5.31
C PHE A 37 10.26 10.51 -6.78
N GLY A 38 9.31 9.77 -7.36
CA GLY A 38 8.87 9.95 -8.75
C GLY A 38 9.67 9.15 -9.79
N ASP A 39 10.51 8.19 -9.37
CA ASP A 39 11.22 7.27 -10.26
C ASP A 39 10.28 6.21 -10.87
N PRO A 40 10.57 5.71 -12.10
CA PRO A 40 9.62 4.92 -12.88
C PRO A 40 9.29 3.56 -12.24
N ALA A 41 8.00 3.22 -12.23
CA ALA A 41 7.56 1.83 -12.08
C ALA A 41 7.90 1.04 -13.35
N THR A 42 8.28 -0.22 -13.21
CA THR A 42 8.50 -1.17 -14.32
C THR A 42 7.21 -1.29 -15.16
N PRO A 43 7.28 -1.28 -16.51
CA PRO A 43 6.08 -1.30 -17.34
C PRO A 43 5.28 -2.60 -17.16
N ALA A 44 3.96 -2.48 -17.00
CA ALA A 44 3.05 -3.60 -17.12
C ALA A 44 2.76 -3.89 -18.62
N PRO A 45 2.40 -5.13 -19.01
CA PRO A 45 2.07 -5.46 -20.40
C PRO A 45 0.78 -4.76 -20.86
N GLU A 46 0.80 -4.27 -22.09
CA GLU A 46 -0.27 -3.52 -22.75
C GLU A 46 -1.40 -4.45 -23.22
N PRO A 47 -2.67 -4.23 -22.81
CA PRO A 47 -3.81 -4.91 -23.43
C PRO A 47 -4.22 -4.21 -24.73
N ALA A 48 -4.48 -5.02 -25.76
CA ALA A 48 -4.95 -4.58 -27.07
C ALA A 48 -6.29 -3.80 -27.00
N THR A 49 -6.32 -2.65 -27.65
CA THR A 49 -7.49 -1.80 -27.85
C THR A 49 -8.41 -2.36 -28.94
N ASN A 50 -9.70 -2.51 -28.62
CA ASN A 50 -10.76 -2.54 -29.62
C ASN A 50 -11.53 -1.21 -29.52
N GLU A 51 -11.48 -0.44 -30.61
CA GLU A 51 -12.20 0.82 -30.73
C GLU A 51 -13.71 0.56 -30.93
N SER A 52 -14.54 1.33 -30.22
CA SER A 52 -15.95 1.52 -30.56
C SER A 52 -16.34 2.95 -30.23
N GLN A 53 -16.68 3.71 -31.28
CA GLN A 53 -17.14 5.09 -31.26
C GLN A 53 -18.56 5.19 -30.67
N PRO A 54 -18.88 6.21 -29.86
CA PRO A 54 -20.25 6.69 -29.73
C PRO A 54 -20.47 8.06 -30.38
N ALA A 55 -21.68 8.19 -30.92
CA ALA A 55 -22.22 9.35 -31.62
C ALA A 55 -22.54 10.53 -30.69
N ALA A 56 -22.57 11.73 -31.30
CA ALA A 56 -22.89 13.00 -30.68
C ALA A 56 -24.32 13.05 -30.08
N SER A 57 -24.48 13.79 -28.98
CA SER A 57 -25.78 14.24 -28.49
C SER A 57 -25.72 15.66 -27.93
N THR A 58 -26.80 16.37 -28.24
CA THR A 58 -27.06 17.80 -28.21
C THR A 58 -27.17 18.43 -26.82
N ALA A 59 -26.74 19.70 -26.75
CA ALA A 59 -26.89 20.60 -25.62
C ALA A 59 -28.35 20.80 -25.18
N SER A 60 -28.58 20.81 -23.87
CA SER A 60 -29.83 21.28 -23.27
C SER A 60 -29.57 22.42 -22.27
N ARG A 61 -30.43 23.43 -22.39
CA ARG A 61 -30.37 24.78 -21.84
C ARG A 61 -30.92 24.78 -20.40
N ARG A 62 -30.15 25.29 -19.43
CA ARG A 62 -30.67 25.63 -18.09
C ARG A 62 -31.31 27.03 -18.09
N PRO A 63 -32.45 27.23 -17.40
CA PRO A 63 -33.03 28.55 -17.19
C PRO A 63 -32.36 29.26 -15.99
N SER A 64 -32.25 30.57 -16.15
CA SER A 64 -31.80 31.56 -15.16
C SER A 64 -32.81 31.70 -14.03
N ILE A 65 -32.34 31.89 -12.80
CA ILE A 65 -33.16 32.34 -11.67
C ILE A 65 -32.67 33.75 -11.31
N GLU A 66 -33.61 34.69 -11.41
CA GLU A 66 -33.49 36.09 -11.04
C GLU A 66 -33.56 36.29 -9.52
N ASP A 67 -32.75 37.24 -9.08
CA ASP A 67 -32.95 38.24 -8.02
C ASP A 67 -33.72 37.89 -6.75
N SER A 68 -33.00 37.97 -5.62
CA SER A 68 -33.56 38.35 -4.32
C SER A 68 -32.48 39.04 -3.48
N ILE A 69 -32.37 40.34 -3.71
CA ILE A 69 -32.18 41.44 -2.75
C ILE A 69 -32.00 40.97 -1.29
N VAL A 70 -30.79 41.11 -0.75
CA VAL A 70 -30.54 41.17 0.70
C VAL A 70 -29.88 42.51 0.98
N GLU A 71 -30.55 43.28 1.83
CA GLU A 71 -30.18 44.62 2.29
C GLU A 71 -28.78 44.68 2.90
N MET A 72 -28.15 45.81 2.60
CA MET A 72 -26.88 46.30 3.13
C MET A 72 -26.79 46.20 4.65
N VAL A 73 -25.68 45.65 5.13
CA VAL A 73 -25.14 45.95 6.47
C VAL A 73 -23.89 46.81 6.27
N ASP A 74 -24.12 48.08 5.90
CA ASP A 74 -23.10 49.12 5.75
C ASP A 74 -22.75 49.72 7.13
N SER A 75 -22.16 48.91 8.03
CA SER A 75 -21.86 49.37 9.39
C SER A 75 -20.66 48.71 10.07
N LEU A 76 -19.61 48.32 9.33
CA LEU A 76 -18.34 47.86 9.92
C LEU A 76 -17.09 48.31 9.14
N ILE A 77 -17.13 49.45 8.46
CA ILE A 77 -15.91 50.07 7.90
C ILE A 77 -15.36 51.04 8.95
N GLY A 78 -14.40 50.58 9.74
CA GLY A 78 -13.70 51.48 10.64
C GLY A 78 -12.83 50.81 11.69
N GLU A 79 -11.93 49.89 11.33
CA GLU A 79 -10.70 49.69 12.10
C GLU A 79 -9.52 49.50 11.15
N GLU A 80 -8.53 50.39 11.29
CA GLU A 80 -7.24 50.35 10.62
C GLU A 80 -6.58 48.98 10.84
N SER A 81 -5.95 48.45 9.78
CA SER A 81 -5.09 47.28 9.83
C SER A 81 -3.96 47.43 10.87
N GLN A 82 -4.25 47.07 12.12
CA GLN A 82 -3.21 46.68 13.05
C GLN A 82 -2.65 45.36 12.53
N ALA A 83 -1.43 45.40 11.99
CA ALA A 83 -0.67 44.19 11.70
C ALA A 83 -0.71 43.30 12.95
N ALA A 84 -1.49 42.22 12.90
CA ALA A 84 -1.62 41.29 13.99
C ALA A 84 -0.21 40.82 14.33
N ALA A 85 0.25 41.09 15.56
CA ALA A 85 1.53 40.59 16.03
C ALA A 85 1.55 39.06 15.77
N PRO A 86 2.66 38.50 15.24
CA PRO A 86 2.71 37.09 14.92
C PRO A 86 2.27 36.32 16.16
N VAL A 87 1.25 35.47 16.01
CA VAL A 87 0.74 34.65 17.10
C VAL A 87 1.94 33.89 17.65
N ARG A 88 2.37 34.25 18.86
CA ARG A 88 3.52 33.59 19.49
C ARG A 88 3.19 32.11 19.53
N GLN A 89 3.99 31.30 18.83
CA GLN A 89 3.85 29.86 18.87
C GLN A 89 3.83 29.44 20.33
N VAL A 90 2.76 28.74 20.72
CA VAL A 90 2.61 28.25 22.09
C VAL A 90 3.76 27.29 22.37
N GLU A 91 4.76 27.74 23.10
CA GLU A 91 5.88 26.89 23.47
C GLU A 91 5.39 25.87 24.49
N TYR A 92 5.39 24.59 24.11
CA TYR A 92 4.95 23.53 25.01
C TYR A 92 5.83 23.47 26.25
N PRO A 93 5.23 23.42 27.46
CA PRO A 93 5.97 23.14 28.67
C PRO A 93 6.80 21.86 28.52
N ASN A 94 7.97 21.80 29.15
CA ASN A 94 8.90 20.66 29.00
C ASN A 94 8.25 19.29 29.27
N PHE A 95 7.25 19.21 30.15
CA PHE A 95 6.53 17.96 30.46
C PHE A 95 5.57 17.52 29.35
N SER A 96 5.18 18.43 28.44
CA SER A 96 4.31 18.15 27.29
C SER A 96 5.09 17.81 26.02
N ARG A 97 6.42 18.03 26.02
CA ARG A 97 7.28 17.72 24.87
C ARG A 97 7.39 16.21 24.68
N ARG A 98 7.36 15.79 23.42
CA ARG A 98 7.48 14.38 23.04
C ARG A 98 8.96 14.02 22.93
N ASP A 99 9.32 12.86 23.48
CA ASP A 99 10.67 12.34 23.37
C ASP A 99 10.84 11.58 22.04
N PRO A 100 11.63 12.09 21.08
CA PRO A 100 11.80 11.46 19.77
C PRO A 100 12.44 10.07 19.86
N ARG A 101 13.12 9.74 20.97
CA ARG A 101 13.66 8.38 21.19
C ARG A 101 12.59 7.31 21.15
N PHE A 102 11.36 7.67 21.53
CA PHE A 102 10.21 6.78 21.58
C PHE A 102 9.13 7.18 20.57
N ALA A 103 9.52 7.72 19.41
CA ALA A 103 8.57 8.04 18.34
C ALA A 103 7.76 6.80 17.93
N GLY A 104 6.44 6.97 17.82
CA GLY A 104 5.48 5.89 17.60
C GLY A 104 4.21 6.05 18.44
N THR A 105 3.17 5.30 18.07
CA THR A 105 1.83 5.37 18.66
C THR A 105 1.32 4.04 19.19
N LEU A 106 1.86 2.91 18.70
CA LEU A 106 1.45 1.58 19.14
C LEU A 106 2.27 1.11 20.33
N ASP A 107 1.60 0.46 21.28
CA ASP A 107 2.29 -0.20 22.38
C ASP A 107 3.09 -1.41 21.86
N PRO A 108 4.43 -1.46 22.06
CA PRO A 108 5.27 -2.55 21.57
C PRO A 108 4.94 -3.93 22.13
N GLU A 109 4.39 -4.03 23.34
CA GLU A 109 4.03 -5.33 23.92
C GLU A 109 2.75 -5.87 23.27
N THR A 110 1.75 -5.03 23.09
CA THR A 110 0.51 -5.37 22.38
C THR A 110 0.75 -5.84 20.93
N VAL A 111 1.74 -5.27 20.23
CA VAL A 111 2.10 -5.70 18.87
C VAL A 111 3.09 -6.88 18.83
N GLY A 112 3.50 -7.41 19.98
CA GLY A 112 4.27 -8.66 20.08
C GLY A 112 5.77 -8.55 19.81
N ILE A 113 6.36 -7.36 19.97
CA ILE A 113 7.79 -7.13 19.66
C ILE A 113 8.64 -6.80 20.91
N GLY A 114 7.96 -6.53 22.03
CA GLY A 114 8.57 -6.20 23.31
C GLY A 114 9.25 -4.82 23.33
N ILE A 115 9.68 -4.39 24.51
CA ILE A 115 10.16 -3.03 24.75
C ILE A 115 11.54 -2.69 24.15
N ARG A 116 12.30 -3.69 23.68
CA ARG A 116 13.65 -3.53 23.08
C ARG A 116 13.78 -4.35 21.80
N PRO A 117 12.96 -4.07 20.77
CA PRO A 117 12.84 -4.97 19.61
C PRO A 117 14.09 -5.00 18.72
N TRP A 118 14.98 -4.02 18.85
CA TRP A 118 16.21 -3.88 18.06
C TRP A 118 17.44 -4.49 18.74
N GLY A 119 17.42 -4.72 20.05
CA GLY A 119 18.57 -5.20 20.82
C GLY A 119 19.86 -4.41 20.53
N ALA A 120 20.94 -5.13 20.16
CA ALA A 120 22.23 -4.56 19.78
C ALA A 120 22.42 -4.35 18.27
N ALA A 121 21.32 -4.25 17.49
CA ALA A 121 21.42 -4.01 16.06
C ALA A 121 21.90 -2.57 15.78
N SER A 122 22.74 -2.41 14.75
CA SER A 122 23.15 -1.08 14.28
C SER A 122 21.97 -0.35 13.66
N GLY A 123 21.66 0.84 14.15
CA GLY A 123 20.59 1.68 13.61
C GLY A 123 20.86 2.07 12.17
N ARG A 124 22.10 2.40 11.82
CA ARG A 124 22.52 2.69 10.44
C ARG A 124 22.26 1.51 9.49
N ALA A 125 22.55 0.29 9.91
CA ALA A 125 22.27 -0.89 9.10
C ALA A 125 20.76 -1.09 8.88
N LEU A 126 19.95 -0.86 9.92
CA LEU A 126 18.49 -0.93 9.82
C LEU A 126 17.91 0.20 8.95
N GLU A 127 18.47 1.41 9.00
CA GLU A 127 18.10 2.48 8.07
C GLU A 127 18.38 2.07 6.62
N ILE A 128 19.57 1.53 6.33
CA ILE A 128 19.93 1.08 4.98
C ILE A 128 18.98 -0.02 4.50
N LEU A 129 18.66 -0.97 5.37
CA LEU A 129 17.70 -2.03 5.07
C LEU A 129 16.32 -1.45 4.71
N MET A 130 15.81 -0.50 5.50
CA MET A 130 14.52 0.15 5.20
C MET A 130 14.59 0.94 3.89
N ARG A 131 15.64 1.72 3.65
CA ARG A 131 15.79 2.52 2.41
C ARG A 131 15.82 1.66 1.15
N ARG A 132 16.44 0.47 1.22
CA ARG A 132 16.61 -0.44 0.07
C ARG A 132 15.48 -1.45 -0.08
N MET A 133 14.54 -1.48 0.84
CA MET A 133 13.40 -2.39 0.79
C MET A 133 12.39 -1.86 -0.21
N ASP A 134 12.19 -2.56 -1.33
CA ASP A 134 11.15 -2.28 -2.31
C ASP A 134 9.78 -2.76 -1.81
N THR A 135 8.74 -2.08 -2.25
CA THR A 135 7.33 -2.41 -2.02
C THR A 135 6.63 -2.61 -3.37
N PRO A 136 5.59 -3.46 -3.47
CA PRO A 136 4.85 -4.12 -2.38
C PRO A 136 5.51 -5.40 -1.84
N PHE A 137 4.87 -6.00 -0.84
CA PHE A 137 5.23 -7.32 -0.30
C PHE A 137 4.27 -8.40 -0.80
N ALA A 138 4.81 -9.59 -1.01
CA ALA A 138 4.06 -10.77 -1.43
C ALA A 138 3.06 -11.21 -0.36
N SER A 139 3.35 -10.94 0.93
CA SER A 139 2.44 -11.23 2.04
C SER A 139 1.79 -9.97 2.60
N ARG A 140 0.46 -9.97 2.59
CA ARG A 140 -0.39 -9.00 3.30
C ARG A 140 -0.10 -9.01 4.79
N TRP A 141 0.07 -10.19 5.38
CA TRP A 141 0.38 -10.30 6.80
C TRP A 141 1.76 -9.74 7.14
N ALA A 142 2.76 -9.93 6.28
CA ALA A 142 4.06 -9.29 6.44
C ALA A 142 3.95 -7.76 6.40
N GLN A 143 3.15 -7.20 5.48
CA GLN A 143 2.87 -5.76 5.42
C GLN A 143 2.24 -5.25 6.73
N ILE A 144 1.23 -5.95 7.26
CA ILE A 144 0.57 -5.59 8.52
C ILE A 144 1.54 -5.66 9.71
N GLY A 145 2.30 -6.74 9.81
CA GLY A 145 3.30 -6.93 10.87
C GLY A 145 4.38 -5.84 10.82
N LEU A 146 4.87 -5.51 9.62
CA LEU A 146 5.85 -4.46 9.42
C LEU A 146 5.28 -3.09 9.78
N ARG A 147 4.06 -2.73 9.36
CA ARG A 147 3.41 -1.47 9.79
C ARG A 147 3.40 -1.37 11.31
N ASN A 148 2.99 -2.44 11.99
CA ASN A 148 2.89 -2.44 13.45
C ASN A 148 4.27 -2.21 14.11
N VAL A 149 5.32 -2.87 13.61
CA VAL A 149 6.72 -2.62 14.04
C VAL A 149 7.13 -1.17 13.79
N LEU A 150 6.85 -0.64 12.60
CA LEU A 150 7.20 0.72 12.20
C LEU A 150 6.39 1.79 12.92
N LEU A 151 5.27 1.46 13.57
CA LEU A 151 4.49 2.37 14.42
C LEU A 151 4.71 2.16 15.92
N ALA A 152 5.42 1.11 16.31
CA ALA A 152 5.64 0.80 17.72
C ALA A 152 6.43 1.89 18.44
N LYS A 153 5.95 2.29 19.61
CA LYS A 153 6.54 3.29 20.49
C LYS A 153 7.73 2.70 21.24
N THR A 154 8.86 2.56 20.55
CA THR A 154 10.05 1.85 21.05
C THR A 154 11.28 2.76 21.03
N PRO A 155 12.25 2.54 21.94
CA PRO A 155 13.53 3.22 21.84
C PRO A 155 14.17 2.89 20.50
N GLY A 156 14.62 3.91 19.77
CA GLY A 156 15.41 3.71 18.56
C GLY A 156 16.69 2.89 18.83
N PRO A 157 17.24 2.21 17.81
CA PRO A 157 18.51 1.51 17.92
C PRO A 157 19.66 2.48 18.23
N SER A 158 20.81 1.96 18.67
CA SER A 158 22.03 2.77 18.84
C SER A 158 22.54 3.28 17.49
N ASP A 159 23.45 4.28 17.51
CA ASP A 159 24.18 4.82 16.34
C ASP A 159 23.39 5.61 15.28
N VAL A 160 22.12 5.90 15.54
CA VAL A 160 21.22 6.72 14.70
C VAL A 160 20.58 7.87 15.49
N ASN A 161 20.33 9.00 14.82
CA ASN A 161 19.55 10.10 15.40
C ASN A 161 18.08 9.67 15.52
N SER A 162 17.43 9.95 16.65
CA SER A 162 16.06 9.47 16.91
C SER A 162 15.00 10.04 15.97
N ALA A 163 15.14 11.30 15.53
CA ALA A 163 14.25 11.90 14.54
C ALA A 163 14.52 11.33 13.13
N ASP A 164 15.77 11.09 12.76
CA ASP A 164 16.10 10.44 11.48
C ASP A 164 15.61 8.98 11.42
N TRP A 165 15.63 8.28 12.56
CA TRP A 165 15.05 6.95 12.71
C TRP A 165 13.53 6.96 12.52
N ALA A 166 12.83 7.94 13.13
CA ALA A 166 11.41 8.15 12.90
C ALA A 166 11.11 8.48 11.43
N ALA A 167 11.96 9.29 10.80
CA ALA A 167 11.84 9.65 9.39
C ALA A 167 11.98 8.42 8.48
N GLU A 168 12.92 7.50 8.71
CA GLU A 168 13.00 6.26 7.91
C GLU A 168 11.77 5.37 8.03
N ARG A 169 11.29 5.20 9.26
CA ARG A 169 10.10 4.41 9.53
C ARG A 169 8.90 5.01 8.81
N ALA A 170 8.73 6.33 8.88
CA ALA A 170 7.68 7.06 8.17
C ALA A 170 7.85 6.95 6.65
N TRP A 171 9.09 7.01 6.16
CA TRP A 171 9.37 6.88 4.74
C TRP A 171 9.00 5.50 4.18
N LEU A 172 9.33 4.43 4.91
CA LEU A 172 8.91 3.08 4.53
C LEU A 172 7.39 2.91 4.63
N LEU A 173 6.73 3.45 5.67
CA LEU A 173 5.26 3.46 5.75
C LEU A 173 4.62 4.14 4.54
N LEU A 174 5.13 5.29 4.11
CA LEU A 174 4.65 5.96 2.89
C LEU A 174 4.76 5.06 1.68
N ARG A 175 5.91 4.40 1.48
CA ARG A 175 6.13 3.45 0.38
C ARG A 175 5.28 2.19 0.45
N MET A 176 4.79 1.84 1.64
CA MET A 176 3.84 0.74 1.83
C MET A 176 2.39 1.13 1.50
N GLY A 177 2.11 2.41 1.24
CA GLY A 177 0.74 2.92 1.06
C GLY A 177 0.08 3.37 2.37
N GLU A 178 0.83 3.45 3.47
CA GLU A 178 0.33 3.75 4.82
C GLU A 178 0.46 5.26 5.14
N ALA A 179 -0.21 6.11 4.36
CA ALA A 179 -0.13 7.58 4.52
C ALA A 179 -0.51 8.06 5.93
N ASP A 180 -1.61 7.57 6.48
CA ASP A 180 -2.06 7.93 7.82
C ASP A 180 -1.11 7.47 8.91
N ALA A 181 -0.55 6.26 8.77
CA ALA A 181 0.45 5.73 9.70
C ALA A 181 1.72 6.59 9.71
N ALA A 182 2.20 6.95 8.51
CA ALA A 182 3.34 7.86 8.38
C ALA A 182 3.03 9.21 9.02
N ARG A 183 1.84 9.79 8.77
CA ARG A 183 1.41 11.05 9.36
C ARG A 183 1.36 10.99 10.89
N LEU A 184 0.83 9.90 11.45
CA LEU A 184 0.81 9.64 12.89
C LEU A 184 2.22 9.55 13.49
N LEU A 185 3.15 8.88 12.80
CA LEU A 185 4.53 8.78 13.25
C LEU A 185 5.25 10.13 13.18
N ILE A 186 5.08 10.89 12.08
CA ILE A 186 5.62 12.25 11.96
C ILE A 186 5.07 13.14 13.08
N ALA A 187 3.77 13.06 13.36
CA ALA A 187 3.13 13.81 14.44
C ALA A 187 3.60 13.40 15.85
N SER A 188 4.28 12.27 16.02
CA SER A 188 4.81 11.83 17.31
C SER A 188 6.14 12.49 17.69
N VAL A 189 6.72 13.28 16.78
CA VAL A 189 7.94 14.07 16.99
C VAL A 189 7.58 15.54 16.92
N ASP A 190 8.10 16.34 17.84
CA ASP A 190 7.86 17.78 17.85
C ASP A 190 8.66 18.48 16.73
N THR A 191 8.06 19.47 16.08
CA THR A 191 8.60 20.12 14.87
C THR A 191 9.91 20.88 15.11
N ASP A 192 10.15 21.34 16.34
CA ASP A 192 11.41 21.93 16.78
C ASP A 192 12.57 20.91 16.77
N ARG A 193 12.27 19.61 16.87
CA ARG A 193 13.22 18.50 16.80
C ARG A 193 13.42 17.94 15.39
N PHE A 194 12.76 18.49 14.37
CA PHE A 194 12.88 17.97 13.01
C PHE A 194 14.29 18.19 12.45
N THR A 195 14.90 17.10 11.99
CA THR A 195 16.10 17.09 11.17
C THR A 195 15.75 17.42 9.71
N PRO A 196 16.73 17.76 8.85
CA PRO A 196 16.53 17.91 7.41
C PRO A 196 15.72 16.78 6.76
N LYS A 197 16.06 15.54 7.09
CA LYS A 197 15.41 14.34 6.59
C LYS A 197 13.98 14.20 7.11
N MET A 198 13.76 14.47 8.40
CA MET A 198 12.42 14.47 8.98
C MET A 198 11.51 15.49 8.29
N SER A 199 12.01 16.69 7.99
CA SER A 199 11.26 17.71 7.25
C SER A 199 10.91 17.27 5.82
N GLN A 200 11.85 16.62 5.11
CA GLN A 200 11.57 16.06 3.77
C GLN A 200 10.49 14.98 3.81
N VAL A 201 10.57 14.04 4.74
CA VAL A 201 9.56 12.98 4.88
C VAL A 201 8.22 13.56 5.36
N ALA A 202 8.23 14.58 6.22
CA ALA A 202 7.01 15.26 6.66
C ALA A 202 6.28 15.96 5.50
N LEU A 203 7.01 16.62 4.59
CA LEU A 203 6.43 17.20 3.37
C LEU A 203 5.75 16.12 2.51
N GLN A 204 6.38 14.97 2.37
CA GLN A 204 5.85 13.86 1.58
C GLN A 204 4.65 13.19 2.26
N SER A 205 4.67 13.12 3.59
CA SER A 205 3.52 12.66 4.36
C SER A 205 2.32 13.60 4.20
N ALA A 206 2.54 14.91 4.17
CA ALA A 206 1.48 15.91 3.95
C ALA A 206 0.84 15.74 2.55
N LEU A 207 1.67 15.54 1.53
CA LEU A 207 1.21 15.26 0.16
C LEU A 207 0.45 13.92 0.06
N ALA A 208 0.98 12.86 0.65
CA ALA A 208 0.37 11.54 0.63
C ALA A 208 -0.97 11.48 1.37
N SER A 209 -1.17 12.31 2.40
CA SER A 209 -2.46 12.43 3.10
C SER A 209 -3.41 13.46 2.49
N GLY A 210 -3.00 14.17 1.43
CA GLY A 210 -3.79 15.27 0.85
C GLY A 210 -4.03 16.42 1.83
N ASP A 211 -3.08 16.67 2.74
CA ASP A 211 -3.18 17.66 3.82
C ASP A 211 -2.11 18.76 3.66
N PRO A 212 -2.35 19.79 2.84
CA PRO A 212 -1.39 20.87 2.62
C PRO A 212 -1.10 21.67 3.90
N SER A 213 -2.02 21.70 4.87
CA SER A 213 -1.81 22.41 6.14
C SER A 213 -0.65 21.82 6.96
N ALA A 214 -0.40 20.51 6.82
CA ALA A 214 0.72 19.83 7.47
C ALA A 214 2.10 20.29 6.95
N MET A 215 2.17 21.05 5.85
CA MET A 215 3.41 21.61 5.34
C MET A 215 3.84 22.90 6.05
N CYS A 216 2.91 23.63 6.65
CA CYS A 216 3.18 24.97 7.18
C CYS A 216 4.18 25.02 8.34
N PRO A 217 4.21 24.04 9.26
CA PRO A 217 5.29 23.97 10.25
C PRO A 217 6.69 23.76 9.67
N LEU A 218 6.81 23.42 8.38
CA LEU A 218 8.08 23.14 7.70
C LEU A 218 8.64 24.35 6.96
N GLU A 219 7.86 25.41 6.76
CA GLU A 219 8.15 26.52 5.84
C GLU A 219 9.57 27.10 5.99
N GLU A 220 9.97 27.45 7.21
CA GLU A 220 11.29 28.01 7.52
C GLU A 220 12.46 27.08 7.10
N ARG A 221 12.24 25.76 7.16
CA ARG A 221 13.24 24.74 6.82
C ARG A 221 13.26 24.44 5.33
N LEU A 222 12.12 24.54 4.64
CA LEU A 222 11.99 24.19 3.23
C LEU A 222 12.79 25.08 2.30
N GLY A 223 13.06 26.34 2.67
CA GLY A 223 13.86 27.25 1.83
C GLY A 223 15.23 26.69 1.44
N LYS A 224 15.87 25.91 2.33
CA LYS A 224 17.15 25.22 2.06
C LYS A 224 16.98 23.80 1.53
N LEU A 225 15.97 23.07 2.02
CA LEU A 225 15.77 21.66 1.71
C LEU A 225 15.12 21.43 0.34
N GLU A 226 14.13 22.26 0.01
CA GLU A 226 13.26 22.13 -1.15
C GLU A 226 13.07 23.51 -1.83
N PRO A 227 14.15 24.14 -2.32
CA PRO A 227 14.11 25.52 -2.83
C PRO A 227 13.23 25.71 -4.07
N ARG A 228 12.86 24.62 -4.77
CA ARG A 228 11.94 24.64 -5.90
C ARG A 228 10.51 24.93 -5.45
N VAL A 229 10.03 24.23 -4.41
CA VAL A 229 8.63 24.30 -3.95
C VAL A 229 8.43 25.22 -2.74
N SER A 230 9.49 25.61 -2.02
CA SER A 230 9.40 26.44 -0.81
C SER A 230 8.53 27.70 -0.95
N GLY A 231 8.68 28.47 -2.04
CA GLY A 231 7.86 29.66 -2.26
C GLY A 231 6.38 29.36 -2.55
N VAL A 232 6.09 28.19 -3.12
CA VAL A 232 4.70 27.75 -3.34
C VAL A 232 4.07 27.26 -2.04
N VAL A 233 4.84 26.57 -1.19
CA VAL A 233 4.39 26.17 0.16
C VAL A 233 4.12 27.40 1.02
N ALA A 234 4.99 28.42 0.97
CA ALA A 234 4.78 29.70 1.64
C ALA A 234 3.44 30.34 1.22
N ALA A 235 3.15 30.37 -0.09
CA ALA A 235 1.86 30.87 -0.60
C ALA A 235 0.66 30.10 -0.06
N ILE A 236 0.73 28.76 -0.05
CA ILE A 236 -0.32 27.89 0.52
C ILE A 236 -0.54 28.21 2.00
N CYS A 237 0.53 28.39 2.77
CA CYS A 237 0.45 28.64 4.20
C CYS A 237 -0.03 30.05 4.55
N ALA A 238 0.34 31.05 3.75
CA ALA A 238 -0.22 32.39 3.84
C ALA A 238 -1.75 32.35 3.62
N SER A 239 -2.21 31.65 2.57
CA SER A 239 -3.64 31.48 2.28
C SER A 239 -4.40 30.80 3.42
N LEU A 240 -3.88 29.67 3.94
CA LEU A 240 -4.48 28.96 5.08
C LEU A 240 -4.46 29.75 6.39
N SER A 241 -3.59 30.75 6.49
CA SER A 241 -3.53 31.68 7.63
C SER A 241 -4.44 32.91 7.44
N GLY A 242 -5.17 33.00 6.33
CA GLY A 242 -6.07 34.11 6.01
C GLY A 242 -5.43 35.27 5.24
N ASP A 243 -4.16 35.16 4.84
CA ASP A 243 -3.45 36.21 4.09
C ASP A 243 -3.50 35.93 2.57
N GLY A 244 -4.68 36.20 1.99
CA GLY A 244 -4.94 35.96 0.57
C GLY A 244 -4.13 36.87 -0.38
N GLU A 245 -3.81 38.09 0.05
CA GLU A 245 -3.03 39.05 -0.74
C GLU A 245 -1.55 38.64 -0.82
N GLN A 246 -0.96 38.21 0.30
CA GLN A 246 0.40 37.69 0.29
C GLN A 246 0.46 36.38 -0.50
N ALA A 247 -0.50 35.47 -0.29
CA ALA A 247 -0.56 34.20 -1.02
C ALA A 247 -0.64 34.42 -2.54
N ALA A 248 -1.45 35.40 -2.98
CA ALA A 248 -1.52 35.84 -4.36
C ALA A 248 -0.18 36.30 -4.92
N ALA A 249 0.48 37.21 -4.20
CA ALA A 249 1.76 37.77 -4.62
C ALA A 249 2.84 36.67 -4.71
N ASP A 250 2.82 35.70 -3.79
CA ASP A 250 3.76 34.59 -3.76
C ASP A 250 3.54 33.59 -4.90
N ILE A 251 2.29 33.29 -5.28
CA ILE A 251 2.00 32.50 -6.49
C ILE A 251 2.51 33.20 -7.75
N GLU A 252 2.29 34.51 -7.90
CA GLU A 252 2.78 35.26 -9.06
C GLU A 252 4.31 35.38 -9.06
N ALA A 253 4.93 35.49 -7.88
CA ALA A 253 6.38 35.42 -7.75
C ALA A 253 6.92 34.04 -8.14
N ALA A 254 6.25 32.94 -7.73
CA ALA A 254 6.61 31.58 -8.12
C ALA A 254 6.49 31.38 -9.64
N ARG A 255 5.41 31.91 -10.24
CA ARG A 255 5.17 31.92 -11.69
C ARG A 255 6.30 32.62 -12.45
N ARG A 256 6.66 33.84 -12.03
CA ARG A 256 7.74 34.64 -12.64
C ARG A 256 9.11 33.97 -12.50
N ARG A 257 9.38 33.28 -11.39
CA ARG A 257 10.64 32.54 -11.18
C ARG A 257 10.73 31.28 -12.04
N GLY A 258 9.60 30.72 -12.49
CA GLY A 258 9.56 29.56 -13.39
C GLY A 258 10.09 28.24 -12.79
N ARG A 259 10.26 28.14 -11.47
CA ARG A 259 10.78 26.93 -10.80
C ARG A 259 9.74 25.81 -10.66
N VAL A 260 8.47 26.20 -10.56
CA VAL A 260 7.29 25.32 -10.55
C VAL A 260 6.35 25.89 -11.59
N GLY A 261 5.96 25.08 -12.57
CA GLY A 261 5.17 25.53 -13.72
C GLY A 261 4.11 24.51 -14.12
N GLY A 262 3.34 24.86 -15.15
CA GLY A 262 2.27 24.01 -15.68
C GLY A 262 1.27 23.59 -14.60
N ILE A 263 0.83 22.33 -14.68
CA ILE A 263 -0.16 21.78 -13.76
C ILE A 263 0.26 21.86 -12.29
N ASP A 264 1.56 21.73 -12.00
CA ASP A 264 2.06 21.69 -10.62
C ASP A 264 1.88 23.05 -9.91
N LEU A 265 1.99 24.16 -10.65
CA LEU A 265 1.66 25.49 -10.14
C LEU A 265 0.16 25.72 -10.12
N SER A 266 -0.59 25.29 -11.15
CA SER A 266 -2.05 25.45 -11.18
C SER A 266 -2.76 24.73 -10.04
N LEU A 267 -2.29 23.53 -9.67
CA LEU A 267 -2.83 22.80 -8.51
C LEU A 267 -2.55 23.53 -7.20
N ALA A 268 -1.38 24.14 -7.05
CA ALA A 268 -1.08 24.95 -5.87
C ALA A 268 -1.89 26.25 -5.81
N ASP A 269 -2.05 26.93 -6.95
CA ASP A 269 -2.91 28.12 -7.08
C ASP A 269 -4.37 27.78 -6.73
N LYS A 270 -4.84 26.58 -7.12
CA LYS A 270 -6.16 26.09 -6.72
C LYS A 270 -6.28 25.87 -5.21
N VAL A 271 -5.26 25.31 -4.56
CA VAL A 271 -5.24 25.17 -3.09
C VAL A 271 -5.26 26.54 -2.42
N VAL A 272 -4.45 27.48 -2.89
CA VAL A 272 -4.44 28.87 -2.42
C VAL A 272 -5.81 29.52 -2.59
N GLY A 273 -6.47 29.30 -3.73
CA GLY A 273 -7.80 29.82 -4.02
C GLY A 273 -8.91 29.20 -3.16
N ALA A 274 -8.73 27.96 -2.69
CA ALA A 274 -9.66 27.29 -1.79
C ALA A 274 -9.47 27.66 -0.31
N GLY A 275 -8.26 28.05 0.09
CA GLY A 275 -7.92 28.39 1.48
C GLY A 275 -8.27 29.83 1.90
N ALA A 276 -8.25 30.76 0.95
CA ALA A 276 -8.69 32.13 1.15
C ALA A 276 -10.05 32.33 0.46
N GLU A 277 -10.94 33.19 0.96
CA GLU A 277 -12.21 33.57 0.30
C GLU A 277 -11.97 34.39 -0.99
N THR A 278 -11.08 33.92 -1.84
CA THR A 278 -10.72 34.53 -3.10
C THR A 278 -11.58 33.90 -4.18
N SER A 279 -12.25 34.71 -5.00
CA SER A 279 -13.05 34.24 -6.15
C SER A 279 -12.18 33.70 -7.30
N ARG A 280 -11.07 33.01 -7.00
CA ARG A 280 -10.09 32.52 -7.96
C ARG A 280 -10.52 31.17 -8.54
N ALA A 281 -10.99 31.20 -9.78
CA ALA A 281 -11.20 30.01 -10.58
C ALA A 281 -9.89 29.64 -11.29
N VAL A 282 -9.29 28.50 -10.91
CA VAL A 282 -8.12 27.93 -11.60
C VAL A 282 -8.55 26.69 -12.39
N THR A 283 -8.34 26.72 -13.70
CA THR A 283 -8.53 25.57 -14.59
C THR A 283 -7.33 24.64 -14.52
N ILE A 284 -7.59 23.34 -14.34
CA ILE A 284 -6.55 22.30 -14.27
C ILE A 284 -6.60 21.47 -15.54
N GLU A 285 -5.53 21.54 -16.32
CA GLU A 285 -5.36 20.81 -17.59
C GLU A 285 -4.59 19.51 -17.36
N TRP A 286 -5.33 18.39 -17.31
CA TRP A 286 -4.73 17.08 -17.11
C TRP A 286 -4.24 16.41 -18.40
N GLU A 287 -4.75 16.82 -19.56
CA GLU A 287 -4.46 16.15 -20.84
C GLU A 287 -2.96 15.94 -21.13
N PRO A 288 -2.08 16.95 -20.98
CA PRO A 288 -0.64 16.78 -21.26
C PRO A 288 0.11 16.04 -20.14
N VAL A 289 -0.57 15.54 -19.11
CA VAL A 289 0.05 14.90 -17.95
C VAL A 289 0.07 13.40 -18.13
N ASP A 290 1.26 12.81 -18.13
CA ASP A 290 1.44 11.36 -18.26
C ASP A 290 1.50 10.63 -16.91
N ARG A 291 1.75 11.35 -15.81
CA ARG A 291 2.11 10.75 -14.51
C ARG A 291 1.53 11.50 -13.33
N LEU A 292 1.06 10.74 -12.35
CA LEU A 292 0.61 11.22 -11.05
C LEU A 292 1.73 11.08 -10.01
N ASN A 293 2.45 12.17 -9.74
CA ASN A 293 3.44 12.23 -8.65
C ASN A 293 2.76 12.63 -7.31
N SER A 294 3.48 12.60 -6.19
CA SER A 294 2.92 12.94 -4.88
C SER A 294 2.44 14.39 -4.78
N TRP A 295 3.09 15.33 -5.47
CA TRP A 295 2.65 16.73 -5.55
C TRP A 295 1.26 16.85 -6.19
N ARG A 296 1.10 16.29 -7.39
CA ARG A 296 -0.16 16.31 -8.16
C ARG A 296 -1.27 15.59 -7.42
N TYR A 297 -0.97 14.39 -6.92
CA TYR A 297 -1.90 13.61 -6.10
C TYR A 297 -2.35 14.40 -4.87
N GLY A 298 -1.41 14.91 -4.08
CA GLY A 298 -1.70 15.56 -2.80
C GLY A 298 -2.52 16.83 -2.96
N LEU A 299 -2.15 17.71 -3.89
CA LEU A 299 -2.84 18.98 -4.08
C LEU A 299 -4.20 18.84 -4.78
N SER A 300 -4.34 17.91 -5.74
CA SER A 300 -5.66 17.66 -6.34
C SER A 300 -6.60 17.03 -5.31
N THR A 301 -6.10 16.06 -4.54
CA THR A 301 -6.86 15.40 -3.46
C THR A 301 -7.27 16.40 -2.39
N ALA A 302 -6.38 17.31 -1.96
CA ALA A 302 -6.70 18.35 -0.98
C ALA A 302 -7.87 19.26 -1.38
N THR A 303 -8.10 19.44 -2.69
CA THR A 303 -9.19 20.28 -3.22
C THR A 303 -10.42 19.47 -3.67
N GLY A 304 -10.48 18.18 -3.31
CA GLY A 304 -11.56 17.28 -3.74
C GLY A 304 -11.57 17.01 -5.25
N MET A 305 -10.49 17.35 -5.97
CA MET A 305 -10.35 17.09 -7.40
C MET A 305 -9.77 15.70 -7.62
N MET A 306 -10.63 14.78 -8.05
CA MET A 306 -10.20 13.42 -8.37
C MET A 306 -9.27 13.44 -9.58
N PRO A 307 -8.06 12.85 -9.48
CA PRO A 307 -7.21 12.66 -10.65
C PRO A 307 -7.92 11.82 -11.72
N PRO A 308 -7.64 12.04 -13.01
CA PRO A 308 -8.18 11.20 -14.08
C PRO A 308 -7.90 9.71 -13.87
N GLU A 309 -8.87 8.86 -14.21
CA GLU A 309 -8.78 7.41 -14.01
C GLU A 309 -7.53 6.80 -14.69
N ARG A 310 -7.18 7.26 -15.90
CA ARG A 310 -5.96 6.82 -16.60
C ARG A 310 -4.69 7.04 -15.78
N LEU A 311 -4.63 8.13 -15.00
CA LEU A 311 -3.48 8.47 -14.17
C LEU A 311 -3.48 7.69 -12.85
N ILE A 312 -4.67 7.41 -12.29
CA ILE A 312 -4.82 6.56 -11.11
C ILE A 312 -4.40 5.13 -11.44
N ASN A 313 -4.93 4.56 -12.53
CA ASN A 313 -4.66 3.18 -12.95
C ASN A 313 -3.19 2.97 -13.32
N ALA A 314 -2.54 3.97 -13.93
CA ALA A 314 -1.10 3.94 -14.22
C ALA A 314 -0.20 4.27 -13.01
N SER A 315 -0.77 4.72 -11.88
CA SER A 315 0.01 5.04 -10.68
C SER A 315 0.42 3.79 -9.92
N SER A 316 1.39 3.95 -9.01
CA SER A 316 1.83 2.85 -8.14
C SER A 316 0.71 2.37 -7.23
N LEU A 317 0.76 1.09 -6.82
CA LEU A 317 -0.21 0.52 -5.87
C LEU A 317 -0.22 1.29 -4.53
N GLN A 318 0.90 1.90 -4.16
CA GLN A 318 1.04 2.81 -3.03
C GLN A 318 0.14 4.05 -3.16
N THR A 319 0.19 4.74 -4.30
CA THR A 319 -0.65 5.94 -4.54
C THR A 319 -2.12 5.56 -4.57
N GLN A 320 -2.46 4.41 -5.14
CA GLN A 320 -3.83 3.87 -5.09
C GLN A 320 -4.26 3.55 -3.65
N ALA A 321 -3.37 3.00 -2.82
CA ALA A 321 -3.66 2.79 -1.39
C ALA A 321 -3.86 4.11 -0.62
N TRP A 322 -3.15 5.19 -0.97
CA TRP A 322 -3.41 6.52 -0.43
C TRP A 322 -4.82 7.00 -0.82
N LEU A 323 -5.20 6.84 -2.10
CA LEU A 323 -6.53 7.21 -2.60
C LEU A 323 -7.66 6.51 -1.82
N ALA A 324 -7.46 5.25 -1.43
CA ALA A 324 -8.45 4.52 -0.62
C ALA A 324 -8.78 5.23 0.71
N ARG A 325 -7.81 5.94 1.29
CA ARG A 325 -7.94 6.64 2.58
C ARG A 325 -8.43 8.08 2.47
N ALA A 326 -8.53 8.63 1.25
CA ALA A 326 -8.78 10.05 0.98
C ALA A 326 -10.27 10.44 1.23
N PRO A 327 -10.63 10.98 2.40
CA PRO A 327 -12.04 11.05 2.84
C PRO A 327 -12.90 12.06 2.07
N MET A 328 -12.28 12.99 1.34
CA MET A 328 -12.97 13.98 0.49
C MET A 328 -13.62 13.36 -0.75
N PHE A 329 -13.24 12.14 -1.14
CA PHE A 329 -13.88 11.41 -2.24
C PHE A 329 -14.99 10.50 -1.73
N SER A 330 -16.02 10.32 -2.56
CA SER A 330 -17.15 9.45 -2.23
C SER A 330 -16.70 8.00 -2.01
N ALA A 331 -17.53 7.21 -1.34
CA ALA A 331 -17.23 5.79 -1.15
C ALA A 331 -17.09 5.06 -2.51
N ALA A 332 -17.97 5.35 -3.46
CA ALA A 332 -17.94 4.80 -4.82
C ALA A 332 -16.59 5.08 -5.52
N GLN A 333 -16.11 6.32 -5.47
CA GLN A 333 -14.83 6.72 -6.06
C GLN A 333 -13.62 6.01 -5.43
N ARG A 334 -13.71 5.64 -4.15
CA ARG A 334 -12.61 5.00 -3.41
C ARG A 334 -12.61 3.49 -3.48
N LEU A 335 -13.73 2.85 -3.83
CA LEU A 335 -13.87 1.39 -3.77
C LEU A 335 -12.78 0.62 -4.56
N PRO A 336 -12.45 0.96 -5.82
CA PRO A 336 -11.41 0.25 -6.57
C PRO A 336 -10.05 0.30 -5.86
N ALA A 337 -9.64 1.49 -5.43
CA ALA A 337 -8.43 1.72 -4.64
C ALA A 337 -8.46 1.00 -3.28
N ALA A 338 -9.62 0.93 -2.62
CA ALA A 338 -9.77 0.27 -1.33
C ALA A 338 -9.62 -1.25 -1.41
N ARG A 339 -10.02 -1.87 -2.52
CA ARG A 339 -9.75 -3.30 -2.77
C ARG A 339 -8.25 -3.57 -2.87
N ILE A 340 -7.52 -2.74 -3.61
CA ILE A 340 -6.05 -2.80 -3.66
C ILE A 340 -5.45 -2.59 -2.26
N ALA A 341 -5.88 -1.56 -1.54
CA ALA A 341 -5.42 -1.29 -0.17
C ALA A 341 -5.69 -2.47 0.79
N ALA A 342 -6.82 -3.16 0.63
CA ALA A 342 -7.16 -4.33 1.44
C ALA A 342 -6.26 -5.52 1.12
N ALA A 343 -5.98 -5.76 -0.16
CA ALA A 343 -5.09 -6.81 -0.61
C ALA A 343 -3.64 -6.59 -0.14
N LEU A 344 -3.16 -5.34 -0.16
CA LEU A 344 -1.84 -4.98 0.38
C LEU A 344 -1.76 -5.10 1.91
N GLY A 345 -2.87 -4.94 2.63
CA GLY A 345 -2.91 -4.99 4.10
C GLY A 345 -3.01 -3.62 4.78
N VAL A 346 -3.18 -2.56 3.99
CA VAL A 346 -3.52 -1.22 4.47
C VAL A 346 -4.93 -1.21 5.04
N PHE A 347 -5.89 -1.83 4.35
CA PHE A 347 -7.27 -1.98 4.85
C PHE A 347 -7.47 -3.30 5.59
N SER A 348 -8.21 -3.20 6.70
CA SER A 348 -8.76 -4.37 7.38
C SER A 348 -10.06 -4.83 6.70
N SER A 349 -10.48 -6.06 6.95
CA SER A 349 -11.80 -6.56 6.54
C SER A 349 -12.95 -5.67 7.04
N GLN A 350 -12.81 -5.10 8.25
CA GLN A 350 -13.80 -4.16 8.79
C GLN A 350 -13.83 -2.86 7.97
N SER A 351 -12.67 -2.25 7.75
CA SER A 351 -12.56 -0.98 7.02
C SER A 351 -13.09 -1.08 5.59
N LEU A 352 -12.84 -2.22 4.93
CA LEU A 352 -13.40 -2.48 3.60
C LEU A 352 -14.92 -2.67 3.67
N THR A 353 -15.42 -3.44 4.63
CA THR A 353 -16.87 -3.61 4.86
C THR A 353 -17.55 -2.27 5.10
N ASP A 354 -16.99 -1.41 5.97
CA ASP A 354 -17.53 -0.09 6.29
C ASP A 354 -17.62 0.81 5.05
N LEU A 355 -16.63 0.75 4.16
CA LEU A 355 -16.64 1.50 2.91
C LEU A 355 -17.73 0.99 1.94
N TYR A 356 -17.87 -0.34 1.83
CA TYR A 356 -18.96 -0.94 1.04
C TYR A 356 -20.34 -0.60 1.62
N SER A 357 -20.49 -0.56 2.94
CA SER A 357 -21.73 -0.12 3.60
C SER A 357 -22.01 1.35 3.32
N THR A 358 -21.00 2.22 3.39
CA THR A 358 -21.16 3.64 3.05
C THR A 358 -21.58 3.81 1.59
N TYR A 359 -20.99 3.04 0.67
CA TYR A 359 -21.41 3.04 -0.73
C TYR A 359 -22.85 2.54 -0.89
N TYR A 360 -23.20 1.42 -0.26
CA TYR A 360 -24.56 0.84 -0.26
C TYR A 360 -25.61 1.87 0.14
N ASP A 361 -25.38 2.63 1.22
CA ASP A 361 -26.32 3.62 1.74
C ASP A 361 -26.49 4.83 0.82
N SER A 362 -25.49 5.12 -0.03
CA SER A 362 -25.48 6.26 -0.95
C SER A 362 -25.86 5.93 -2.40
N ALA A 363 -25.92 4.65 -2.75
CA ALA A 363 -26.15 4.21 -4.12
C ALA A 363 -27.62 4.32 -4.51
N ASP A 364 -27.87 4.46 -5.82
CA ASP A 364 -29.24 4.44 -6.36
C ASP A 364 -29.90 3.08 -6.06
N PRO A 365 -31.06 3.05 -5.38
CA PRO A 365 -31.77 1.81 -5.09
C PRO A 365 -32.06 0.95 -6.33
N ASP A 366 -32.25 1.56 -7.50
CA ASP A 366 -32.57 0.85 -8.75
C ASP A 366 -31.34 0.15 -9.35
N GLU A 367 -30.13 0.66 -9.10
CA GLU A 367 -28.87 0.07 -9.58
C GLU A 367 -28.24 -0.89 -8.56
N LEU A 368 -28.64 -0.80 -7.29
CA LEU A 368 -27.99 -1.47 -6.17
C LEU A 368 -27.95 -3.00 -6.30
N GLY A 369 -29.02 -3.62 -6.82
CA GLY A 369 -29.19 -5.08 -6.87
C GLY A 369 -28.08 -5.82 -7.64
N GLY A 370 -27.42 -5.15 -8.59
CA GLY A 370 -26.31 -5.70 -9.37
C GLY A 370 -24.92 -5.48 -8.76
N THR A 371 -24.81 -4.76 -7.66
CA THR A 371 -23.52 -4.33 -7.10
C THR A 371 -22.91 -5.36 -6.15
N ASP A 372 -21.57 -5.36 -6.04
CA ASP A 372 -20.85 -6.12 -5.01
C ASP A 372 -21.30 -5.74 -3.57
N ALA A 373 -21.77 -4.50 -3.36
CA ALA A 373 -22.27 -4.05 -2.06
C ALA A 373 -23.57 -4.76 -1.65
N TRP A 374 -24.46 -4.96 -2.62
CA TRP A 374 -25.66 -5.78 -2.43
C TRP A 374 -25.30 -7.24 -2.17
N GLN A 375 -24.36 -7.80 -2.94
CA GLN A 375 -23.88 -9.16 -2.71
C GLN A 375 -23.25 -9.31 -1.31
N LEU A 376 -22.49 -8.32 -0.85
CA LEU A 376 -21.91 -8.34 0.49
C LEU A 376 -23.00 -8.41 1.56
N ARG A 377 -24.06 -7.59 1.43
CA ARG A 377 -25.23 -7.65 2.31
C ARG A 377 -25.84 -9.06 2.32
N LEU A 378 -26.05 -9.67 1.16
CA LEU A 378 -26.59 -11.03 1.06
C LEU A 378 -25.65 -12.07 1.70
N ALA A 379 -24.34 -11.93 1.58
CA ALA A 379 -23.38 -12.81 2.25
C ALA A 379 -23.50 -12.74 3.78
N PHE A 380 -23.90 -11.60 4.36
CA PHE A 380 -24.14 -11.43 5.80
C PHE A 380 -25.52 -11.95 6.25
N ILE A 381 -26.59 -11.57 5.54
CA ILE A 381 -27.98 -11.70 6.00
C ILE A 381 -28.91 -12.39 5.00
N GLY A 382 -28.37 -13.13 4.04
CA GLY A 382 -29.14 -14.01 3.17
C GLY A 382 -30.06 -14.94 3.97
N LYS A 383 -31.23 -15.23 3.41
CA LYS A 383 -32.32 -15.95 4.09
C LYS A 383 -31.87 -17.30 4.64
N ASP A 384 -31.08 -18.02 3.86
CA ASP A 384 -30.54 -19.34 4.16
C ASP A 384 -29.04 -19.41 3.80
N LEU A 385 -28.43 -20.57 4.05
CA LEU A 385 -27.01 -20.80 3.79
C LEU A 385 -26.69 -20.68 2.29
N ASP A 386 -27.54 -21.24 1.43
CA ASP A 386 -27.36 -21.22 -0.02
C ASP A 386 -27.34 -19.81 -0.58
N ALA A 387 -28.27 -18.94 -0.14
CA ALA A 387 -28.30 -17.54 -0.54
C ALA A 387 -27.02 -16.78 -0.11
N ARG A 388 -26.48 -17.09 1.07
CA ARG A 388 -25.24 -16.46 1.56
C ARG A 388 -24.04 -16.96 0.75
N LEU A 389 -23.92 -18.26 0.51
CA LEU A 389 -22.83 -18.84 -0.28
C LEU A 389 -22.88 -18.40 -1.73
N ALA A 390 -24.07 -18.32 -2.34
CA ALA A 390 -24.24 -17.80 -3.69
C ALA A 390 -23.70 -16.37 -3.82
N ALA A 391 -24.01 -15.49 -2.86
CA ALA A 391 -23.49 -14.12 -2.85
C ALA A 391 -21.97 -14.06 -2.65
N MET A 392 -21.41 -14.93 -1.80
CA MET A 392 -19.94 -15.04 -1.64
C MET A 392 -19.27 -15.51 -2.95
N ARG A 393 -19.83 -16.53 -3.62
CA ARG A 393 -19.36 -17.04 -4.91
C ARG A 393 -19.34 -15.95 -5.98
N VAL A 394 -20.34 -15.07 -6.02
CA VAL A 394 -20.36 -13.92 -6.95
C VAL A 394 -19.17 -12.99 -6.67
N ILE A 395 -18.97 -12.58 -5.42
CA ILE A 395 -17.86 -11.67 -5.06
C ILE A 395 -16.49 -12.30 -5.34
N TRP A 396 -16.30 -13.59 -5.04
CA TRP A 396 -15.08 -14.32 -5.36
C TRP A 396 -14.88 -14.46 -6.88
N GLY A 397 -15.95 -14.77 -7.62
CA GLY A 397 -15.94 -14.97 -9.07
C GLY A 397 -15.76 -13.67 -9.87
N ASN A 398 -16.12 -12.52 -9.31
CA ASN A 398 -15.92 -11.21 -9.92
C ASN A 398 -14.45 -10.75 -9.88
N ALA A 399 -13.57 -11.46 -9.19
CA ALA A 399 -12.16 -11.07 -9.06
C ALA A 399 -11.42 -11.11 -10.41
N GLN A 400 -10.84 -9.97 -10.81
CA GLN A 400 -10.21 -9.82 -12.14
C GLN A 400 -8.67 -10.04 -12.14
N SER A 401 -8.06 -10.20 -10.97
CA SER A 401 -6.61 -10.41 -10.83
C SER A 401 -6.28 -11.15 -9.53
N PRO A 402 -5.06 -11.71 -9.38
CA PRO A 402 -4.64 -12.33 -8.12
C PRO A 402 -4.75 -11.37 -6.91
N LEU A 403 -4.42 -10.09 -7.10
CA LEU A 403 -4.55 -9.09 -6.04
C LEU A 403 -6.01 -8.82 -5.68
N ASP A 404 -6.88 -8.75 -6.68
CA ASP A 404 -8.31 -8.55 -6.49
C ASP A 404 -9.00 -9.77 -5.84
N ARG A 405 -8.48 -10.98 -6.10
CA ARG A 405 -8.90 -12.21 -5.41
C ARG A 405 -8.62 -12.14 -3.92
N VAL A 406 -7.45 -11.63 -3.52
CA VAL A 406 -7.13 -11.39 -2.10
C VAL A 406 -8.08 -10.35 -1.50
N ALA A 407 -8.40 -9.28 -2.24
CA ALA A 407 -9.37 -8.27 -1.78
C ALA A 407 -10.75 -8.88 -1.50
N ALA A 408 -11.24 -9.73 -2.40
CA ALA A 408 -12.49 -10.49 -2.22
C ALA A 408 -12.43 -11.40 -0.98
N GLN A 409 -11.31 -12.11 -0.78
CA GLN A 409 -11.11 -12.95 0.40
C GLN A 409 -11.15 -12.13 1.70
N VAL A 410 -10.48 -10.96 1.74
CA VAL A 410 -10.48 -10.03 2.88
C VAL A 410 -11.88 -9.47 3.13
N LEU A 411 -12.62 -9.11 2.09
CA LEU A 411 -14.00 -8.62 2.18
C LEU A 411 -14.93 -9.67 2.81
N LEU A 412 -14.81 -10.92 2.35
CA LEU A 412 -15.67 -12.02 2.77
C LEU A 412 -15.24 -12.72 4.07
N ALA A 413 -14.14 -12.29 4.69
CA ALA A 413 -13.64 -12.87 5.94
C ALA A 413 -14.68 -12.87 7.07
N ARG A 414 -15.44 -11.78 7.23
CA ARG A 414 -16.47 -11.66 8.28
C ARG A 414 -17.75 -12.44 7.97
N PRO A 415 -18.31 -12.40 6.75
CA PRO A 415 -19.35 -13.32 6.32
C PRO A 415 -19.00 -14.79 6.54
N ALA A 416 -17.78 -15.22 6.15
CA ALA A 416 -17.35 -16.62 6.23
C ALA A 416 -17.41 -17.19 7.66
N ARG A 417 -17.26 -16.37 8.71
CA ARG A 417 -17.38 -16.80 10.12
C ARG A 417 -18.75 -17.36 10.48
N ARG A 418 -19.78 -16.98 9.72
CA ARG A 418 -21.17 -17.43 9.91
C ARG A 418 -21.46 -18.77 9.24
N VAL A 419 -20.54 -19.29 8.44
CA VAL A 419 -20.67 -20.61 7.82
C VAL A 419 -20.20 -21.65 8.82
N VAL A 420 -21.08 -22.61 9.11
CA VAL A 420 -20.72 -23.78 9.92
C VAL A 420 -19.97 -24.76 9.01
N PRO A 421 -18.77 -25.23 9.40
CA PRO A 421 -18.04 -26.19 8.58
C PRO A 421 -18.82 -27.48 8.37
N ASP A 422 -18.91 -27.88 7.11
CA ASP A 422 -19.57 -29.09 6.62
C ASP A 422 -18.79 -29.62 5.40
N ALA A 423 -18.66 -30.94 5.29
CA ALA A 423 -17.97 -31.57 4.16
C ALA A 423 -18.76 -31.44 2.84
N GLU A 424 -20.10 -31.30 2.92
CA GLU A 424 -20.93 -31.03 1.74
C GLU A 424 -20.59 -29.70 1.06
N LEU A 425 -19.93 -28.78 1.78
CA LEU A 425 -19.47 -27.47 1.28
C LEU A 425 -18.06 -27.52 0.68
N GLN A 426 -17.55 -28.69 0.33
CA GLN A 426 -16.17 -28.88 -0.13
C GLN A 426 -15.76 -27.99 -1.32
N SER A 427 -16.69 -27.62 -2.20
CA SER A 427 -16.42 -26.72 -3.32
C SER A 427 -16.10 -25.28 -2.88
N ASP A 428 -16.67 -24.81 -1.77
CA ASP A 428 -16.45 -23.47 -1.23
C ASP A 428 -15.42 -23.46 -0.08
N ALA A 429 -15.14 -24.62 0.51
CA ALA A 429 -14.30 -24.74 1.69
C ALA A 429 -12.90 -24.08 1.54
N PRO A 430 -12.19 -24.22 0.39
CA PRO A 430 -10.92 -23.52 0.19
C PRO A 430 -11.06 -21.99 0.28
N ASP A 431 -12.07 -21.40 -0.36
CA ASP A 431 -12.28 -19.95 -0.35
C ASP A 431 -12.76 -19.44 1.01
N LEU A 432 -13.61 -20.20 1.69
CA LEU A 432 -14.04 -19.90 3.05
C LEU A 432 -12.85 -19.89 4.02
N VAL A 433 -11.99 -20.89 3.96
CA VAL A 433 -10.80 -20.98 4.81
C VAL A 433 -9.78 -19.89 4.47
N ALA A 434 -9.54 -19.62 3.19
CA ALA A 434 -8.68 -18.52 2.76
C ALA A 434 -9.21 -17.15 3.22
N SER A 435 -10.51 -16.90 3.09
CA SER A 435 -11.17 -15.70 3.61
C SER A 435 -11.01 -15.54 5.12
N LEU A 436 -11.25 -16.61 5.89
CA LEU A 436 -11.09 -16.59 7.34
C LEU A 436 -9.65 -16.23 7.73
N LEU A 437 -8.65 -16.85 7.09
CA LEU A 437 -7.24 -16.59 7.35
C LEU A 437 -6.80 -15.19 6.87
N ALA A 438 -7.33 -14.69 5.76
CA ALA A 438 -7.07 -13.33 5.28
C ALA A 438 -7.59 -12.26 6.27
N GLY A 439 -8.71 -12.54 6.95
CA GLY A 439 -9.25 -11.68 8.01
C GLY A 439 -8.65 -11.90 9.40
N GLY A 440 -7.84 -12.94 9.58
CA GLY A 440 -7.19 -13.27 10.86
C GLY A 440 -8.03 -14.12 11.81
N PHE A 441 -9.05 -14.80 11.28
CA PHE A 441 -9.96 -15.67 12.03
C PHE A 441 -9.45 -17.11 12.06
N ASP A 442 -8.21 -17.29 12.56
CA ASP A 442 -7.50 -18.57 12.55
C ASP A 442 -8.18 -19.67 13.39
N ARG A 443 -8.82 -19.28 14.50
CA ARG A 443 -9.64 -20.17 15.33
C ARG A 443 -10.90 -20.63 14.61
N GLU A 444 -11.58 -19.73 13.90
CA GLU A 444 -12.75 -20.08 13.10
C GLU A 444 -12.38 -20.95 11.91
N ALA A 445 -11.26 -20.68 11.25
CA ALA A 445 -10.71 -21.50 10.17
C ALA A 445 -10.38 -22.91 10.66
N ALA A 446 -9.73 -23.06 11.81
CA ALA A 446 -9.37 -24.36 12.39
C ALA A 446 -10.56 -25.30 12.61
N ARG A 447 -11.80 -24.78 12.70
CA ARG A 447 -13.01 -25.61 12.82
C ARG A 447 -13.28 -26.48 11.58
N TRP A 448 -12.75 -26.10 10.42
CA TRP A 448 -12.82 -26.89 9.18
C TRP A 448 -11.91 -28.12 9.20
N ALA A 449 -10.99 -28.25 10.16
CA ALA A 449 -10.12 -29.43 10.25
C ALA A 449 -10.90 -30.75 10.33
N ARG A 450 -12.09 -30.74 10.95
CA ARG A 450 -12.92 -31.94 11.14
C ARG A 450 -13.57 -32.46 9.86
N THR A 451 -13.69 -31.62 8.83
CA THR A 451 -14.41 -31.98 7.59
C THR A 451 -13.47 -32.55 6.54
N ILE A 452 -12.15 -32.34 6.67
CA ILE A 452 -11.13 -32.74 5.68
C ILE A 452 -11.21 -34.23 5.33
N GLY A 453 -11.47 -35.09 6.33
CA GLY A 453 -11.53 -36.54 6.12
C GLY A 453 -12.71 -37.02 5.27
N ASP A 454 -13.74 -36.18 5.12
CA ASP A 454 -14.97 -36.48 4.38
C ASP A 454 -15.06 -35.69 3.06
N MET A 455 -13.99 -34.98 2.68
CA MET A 455 -13.88 -34.22 1.43
C MET A 455 -13.14 -35.00 0.35
N ASP A 456 -13.39 -34.63 -0.91
CA ASP A 456 -12.58 -35.07 -2.04
C ASP A 456 -11.14 -34.56 -1.93
N ASP A 457 -10.22 -35.29 -2.56
CA ASP A 457 -8.78 -35.12 -2.42
C ASP A 457 -8.27 -33.68 -2.68
N GLU A 458 -8.76 -33.04 -3.74
CA GLU A 458 -8.31 -31.69 -4.13
C GLU A 458 -8.74 -30.58 -3.14
N PRO A 459 -10.03 -30.42 -2.79
CA PRO A 459 -10.43 -29.44 -1.77
C PRO A 459 -9.87 -29.79 -0.39
N ALA A 460 -9.78 -31.08 -0.04
CA ALA A 460 -9.17 -31.54 1.21
C ALA A 460 -7.72 -31.07 1.33
N ASP A 461 -6.91 -31.22 0.28
CA ASP A 461 -5.51 -30.79 0.27
C ASP A 461 -5.34 -29.27 0.42
N LYS A 462 -6.16 -28.49 -0.30
CA LYS A 462 -6.13 -27.02 -0.22
C LYS A 462 -6.45 -26.55 1.20
N VAL A 463 -7.53 -27.09 1.79
CA VAL A 463 -7.94 -26.77 3.17
C VAL A 463 -6.89 -27.24 4.17
N TRP A 464 -6.42 -28.50 4.05
CA TRP A 464 -5.43 -29.07 4.94
C TRP A 464 -4.12 -28.27 4.94
N ALA A 465 -3.58 -27.90 3.78
CA ALA A 465 -2.32 -27.17 3.69
C ALA A 465 -2.39 -25.79 4.36
N MET A 466 -3.49 -25.06 4.15
CA MET A 466 -3.73 -23.78 4.82
C MET A 466 -3.86 -23.96 6.34
N LEU A 467 -4.60 -24.96 6.81
CA LEU A 467 -4.79 -25.19 8.24
C LEU A 467 -3.56 -25.76 8.95
N ALA A 468 -2.75 -26.58 8.26
CA ALA A 468 -1.53 -27.17 8.82
C ALA A 468 -0.52 -26.08 9.24
N LEU A 469 -0.56 -24.94 8.54
CA LEU A 469 0.23 -23.74 8.83
C LEU A 469 -0.54 -22.75 9.73
N GLY A 470 -1.79 -22.48 9.37
CA GLY A 470 -2.59 -21.39 9.91
C GLY A 470 -3.32 -21.70 11.22
N ALA A 471 -3.65 -22.96 11.53
CA ALA A 471 -4.42 -23.29 12.72
C ALA A 471 -3.59 -23.05 14.02
N PRO A 472 -4.20 -22.55 15.11
CA PRO A 472 -3.52 -22.45 16.41
C PRO A 472 -3.02 -23.81 16.90
N ASP A 473 -3.91 -24.80 16.90
CA ASP A 473 -3.60 -26.20 17.21
C ASP A 473 -3.66 -27.03 15.93
N ALA A 474 -2.51 -27.54 15.50
CA ALA A 474 -2.37 -28.34 14.30
C ALA A 474 -2.33 -29.86 14.58
N ARG A 475 -2.41 -30.28 15.85
CA ARG A 475 -2.38 -31.72 16.23
C ARG A 475 -3.48 -32.55 15.54
N PRO A 476 -4.73 -32.06 15.38
CA PRO A 476 -5.79 -32.84 14.73
C PRO A 476 -5.56 -33.08 13.23
N LEU A 477 -4.63 -32.38 12.58
CA LEU A 477 -4.44 -32.40 11.13
C LEU A 477 -3.50 -33.52 10.65
N GLY A 478 -3.00 -34.38 11.55
CA GLY A 478 -2.18 -35.53 11.18
C GLY A 478 -0.93 -35.15 10.37
N ILE A 479 -0.22 -34.09 10.78
CA ILE A 479 0.95 -33.59 10.03
C ILE A 479 2.09 -34.61 10.14
N GLY A 480 2.32 -35.33 9.04
CA GLY A 480 3.36 -36.34 8.95
C GLY A 480 3.99 -36.39 7.57
N ALA A 481 5.13 -37.08 7.50
CA ALA A 481 5.89 -37.35 6.29
C ALA A 481 5.01 -37.83 5.12
N ALA A 482 4.18 -38.85 5.36
CA ALA A 482 3.38 -39.47 4.31
C ALA A 482 2.33 -38.50 3.73
N ARG A 483 1.59 -37.79 4.61
CA ARG A 483 0.58 -36.80 4.18
C ARG A 483 1.18 -35.66 3.35
N ILE A 484 2.38 -35.20 3.72
CA ILE A 484 3.10 -34.16 2.95
C ILE A 484 3.53 -34.69 1.57
N GLU A 485 3.93 -35.97 1.49
CA GLU A 485 4.31 -36.58 0.22
C GLU A 485 3.10 -36.81 -0.70
N GLU A 486 1.95 -37.20 -0.16
CA GLU A 486 0.69 -37.28 -0.91
C GLU A 486 0.28 -35.91 -1.48
N PHE A 487 0.39 -34.85 -0.67
CA PHE A 487 0.17 -33.49 -1.13
C PHE A 487 1.13 -33.12 -2.26
N ALA A 488 2.41 -33.46 -2.10
CA ALA A 488 3.44 -33.18 -3.10
C ALA A 488 3.23 -33.93 -4.41
N ASP A 489 2.72 -35.17 -4.36
CA ASP A 489 2.42 -35.95 -5.55
C ASP A 489 1.28 -35.28 -6.36
N ARG A 490 0.32 -34.65 -5.67
CA ARG A 490 -0.82 -33.93 -6.26
C ARG A 490 -0.56 -32.46 -6.62
N ASP A 491 0.53 -31.89 -6.14
CA ASP A 491 0.91 -30.50 -6.43
C ASP A 491 1.27 -30.30 -7.92
N GLN A 492 0.53 -29.45 -8.63
CA GLN A 492 0.74 -29.16 -10.05
C GLN A 492 1.51 -27.87 -10.31
N SER A 493 1.95 -27.17 -9.26
CA SER A 493 2.75 -25.95 -9.42
C SER A 493 4.11 -26.24 -10.07
N GLU A 494 4.64 -25.24 -10.77
CA GLU A 494 5.97 -25.30 -11.38
C GLU A 494 7.02 -25.66 -10.32
N ASP A 495 7.89 -26.62 -10.64
CA ASP A 495 8.92 -27.16 -9.74
C ASP A 495 8.43 -27.60 -8.34
N LYS A 496 7.12 -27.89 -8.20
CA LYS A 496 6.48 -28.19 -6.90
C LYS A 496 6.64 -27.04 -5.90
N HIS A 497 6.58 -25.80 -6.38
CA HIS A 497 6.75 -24.58 -5.56
C HIS A 497 5.80 -24.54 -4.36
N ARG A 498 4.53 -24.90 -4.55
CA ARG A 498 3.55 -24.95 -3.47
C ARG A 498 3.94 -25.95 -2.37
N THR A 499 4.45 -27.11 -2.75
CA THR A 499 5.05 -28.10 -1.84
C THR A 499 6.26 -27.53 -1.11
N ALA A 500 7.14 -26.82 -1.82
CA ALA A 500 8.32 -26.18 -1.25
C ALA A 500 7.94 -25.18 -0.15
N LEU A 501 6.92 -24.33 -0.41
CA LEU A 501 6.39 -23.36 0.55
C LEU A 501 5.73 -24.06 1.75
N LEU A 502 4.97 -25.13 1.54
CA LEU A 502 4.37 -25.92 2.62
C LEU A 502 5.45 -26.49 3.55
N ILE A 503 6.46 -27.16 2.99
CA ILE A 503 7.54 -27.76 3.78
C ILE A 503 8.33 -26.69 4.54
N ALA A 504 8.64 -25.57 3.88
CA ALA A 504 9.31 -24.43 4.51
C ALA A 504 8.51 -23.86 5.70
N GLY A 505 7.20 -23.63 5.50
CA GLY A 505 6.30 -23.16 6.55
C GLY A 505 6.21 -24.14 7.72
N LEU A 506 6.00 -25.44 7.45
CA LEU A 506 5.91 -26.47 8.48
C LEU A 506 7.21 -26.62 9.27
N ALA A 507 8.35 -26.61 8.59
CA ALA A 507 9.66 -26.69 9.22
C ALA A 507 9.95 -25.42 10.06
N GLY A 508 9.66 -24.23 9.53
CA GLY A 508 9.87 -22.97 10.22
C GLY A 508 8.99 -22.81 11.46
N LEU A 509 7.72 -23.21 11.36
CA LEU A 509 6.79 -23.27 12.48
C LEU A 509 7.13 -24.41 13.47
N GLY A 510 8.05 -25.30 13.13
CA GLY A 510 8.37 -26.49 13.92
C GLY A 510 7.16 -27.41 14.13
N ARG A 511 6.31 -27.51 13.11
CA ARG A 511 5.17 -28.45 13.05
C ARG A 511 5.62 -29.87 12.66
N ILE A 512 6.78 -29.97 12.03
CA ILE A 512 7.48 -31.24 11.76
C ILE A 512 8.82 -31.25 12.49
N ASP A 513 9.28 -32.44 12.87
CA ASP A 513 10.59 -32.60 13.51
C ASP A 513 11.77 -32.40 12.54
N ALA A 514 12.96 -32.20 13.09
CA ALA A 514 14.17 -31.92 12.30
C ALA A 514 14.53 -33.07 11.35
N ARG A 515 14.22 -34.32 11.72
CA ARG A 515 14.48 -35.51 10.89
C ARG A 515 13.59 -35.50 9.66
N THR A 516 12.31 -35.25 9.84
CA THR A 516 11.30 -35.16 8.77
C THR A 516 11.60 -33.99 7.85
N ALA A 517 11.89 -32.82 8.42
CA ALA A 517 12.28 -31.63 7.67
C ALA A 517 13.54 -31.88 6.82
N GLY A 518 14.58 -32.51 7.39
CA GLY A 518 15.81 -32.85 6.67
C GLY A 518 15.59 -33.82 5.51
N ARG A 519 14.76 -34.86 5.72
CA ARG A 519 14.39 -35.83 4.68
C ARG A 519 13.64 -35.17 3.52
N LEU A 520 12.63 -34.36 3.82
CA LEU A 520 11.83 -33.66 2.81
C LEU A 520 12.67 -32.62 2.06
N ASN A 521 13.51 -31.85 2.79
CA ASN A 521 14.45 -30.90 2.20
C ASN A 521 15.41 -31.56 1.19
N ALA A 522 15.91 -32.76 1.49
CA ALA A 522 16.77 -33.50 0.57
C ALA A 522 15.99 -34.05 -0.64
N LYS A 523 14.80 -34.63 -0.40
CA LYS A 523 13.96 -35.22 -1.46
C LYS A 523 13.54 -34.19 -2.51
N TYR A 524 13.07 -33.02 -2.07
CA TYR A 524 12.60 -31.95 -2.94
C TYR A 524 13.68 -30.89 -3.23
N LYS A 525 14.94 -31.13 -2.81
CA LYS A 525 16.11 -30.25 -3.07
C LYS A 525 15.87 -28.78 -2.68
N LEU A 526 15.20 -28.56 -1.55
CA LEU A 526 14.68 -27.23 -1.17
C LEU A 526 15.74 -26.25 -0.66
N GLY A 527 16.91 -26.73 -0.26
CA GLY A 527 17.98 -25.87 0.23
C GLY A 527 17.64 -25.06 1.49
N LEU A 528 16.68 -25.51 2.32
CA LEU A 528 16.20 -24.75 3.50
C LEU A 528 17.29 -24.41 4.51
N GLY A 529 18.38 -25.18 4.55
CA GLY A 529 19.54 -24.91 5.42
C GLY A 529 20.60 -24.01 4.79
N ALA A 530 20.37 -23.45 3.60
CA ALA A 530 21.36 -22.65 2.89
C ALA A 530 21.70 -21.37 3.68
N GLN A 531 23.01 -21.11 3.80
CA GLN A 531 23.53 -19.94 4.50
C GLN A 531 23.94 -18.87 3.49
N THR A 532 23.14 -17.81 3.37
CA THR A 532 23.39 -16.63 2.56
C THR A 532 23.85 -15.47 3.45
N GLY A 533 24.14 -14.31 2.86
CA GLY A 533 24.33 -13.08 3.65
C GLY A 533 23.06 -12.74 4.45
N TRP A 534 21.89 -12.90 3.84
CA TRP A 534 20.61 -12.61 4.45
C TRP A 534 20.22 -13.63 5.54
N SER A 535 20.36 -14.94 5.29
CA SER A 535 19.93 -15.95 6.29
C SER A 535 20.78 -15.88 7.57
N ARG A 536 22.07 -15.57 7.46
CA ARG A 536 22.92 -15.27 8.63
C ARG A 536 22.45 -14.07 9.45
N MET A 537 21.94 -13.02 8.78
CA MET A 537 21.44 -11.84 9.47
C MET A 537 20.15 -12.15 10.25
N ILE A 538 19.19 -12.84 9.62
CA ILE A 538 17.91 -13.16 10.25
C ILE A 538 18.05 -14.22 11.34
N ASP A 539 18.88 -15.24 11.13
CA ASP A 539 19.18 -16.25 12.16
C ASP A 539 19.90 -15.61 13.36
N GLY A 540 20.82 -14.67 13.11
CA GLY A 540 21.45 -13.90 14.16
C GLY A 540 20.47 -13.02 14.94
N ALA A 541 19.55 -12.34 14.25
CA ALA A 541 18.51 -11.52 14.87
C ALA A 541 17.59 -12.38 15.75
N MET A 542 17.20 -13.56 15.25
CA MET A 542 16.44 -14.57 15.98
C MET A 542 17.17 -15.01 17.26
N GLN A 543 18.45 -15.41 17.17
CA GLN A 543 19.25 -15.86 18.32
C GLN A 543 19.36 -14.79 19.40
N ARG A 544 19.48 -13.52 19.00
CA ARG A 544 19.53 -12.36 19.90
C ARG A 544 18.15 -11.86 20.35
N ARG A 545 17.06 -12.51 19.94
CA ARG A 545 15.67 -12.14 20.23
C ARG A 545 15.31 -10.70 19.81
N GLN A 546 15.84 -10.27 18.66
CA GLN A 546 15.59 -8.94 18.09
C GLN A 546 14.32 -8.98 17.22
N ALA A 547 13.14 -8.98 17.85
CA ALA A 547 11.86 -9.17 17.17
C ALA A 547 11.60 -8.15 16.04
N GLY A 548 11.94 -6.88 16.25
CA GLY A 548 11.79 -5.83 15.23
C GLY A 548 12.77 -6.02 14.06
N THR A 549 14.01 -6.39 14.35
CA THR A 549 15.01 -6.69 13.31
C THR A 549 14.62 -7.94 12.51
N ALA A 550 14.10 -8.98 13.18
CA ALA A 550 13.60 -10.16 12.51
C ALA A 550 12.44 -9.82 11.55
N MET A 551 11.50 -8.97 11.98
CA MET A 551 10.39 -8.54 11.12
C MET A 551 10.87 -7.72 9.91
N LEU A 552 11.82 -6.80 10.08
CA LEU A 552 12.40 -6.05 8.94
C LEU A 552 13.07 -6.98 7.93
N LEU A 553 13.83 -7.96 8.40
CA LEU A 553 14.50 -8.94 7.53
C LEU A 553 13.51 -9.90 6.87
N SER A 554 12.45 -10.29 7.56
CA SER A 554 11.36 -11.07 6.95
C SER A 554 10.67 -10.29 5.85
N ALA A 555 10.36 -9.01 6.07
CA ALA A 555 9.76 -8.16 5.04
C ALA A 555 10.66 -8.00 3.81
N SER A 556 11.99 -7.85 4.00
CA SER A 556 12.93 -7.76 2.87
C SER A 556 13.01 -9.04 2.04
N ALA A 557 12.64 -10.19 2.59
CA ALA A 557 12.67 -11.45 1.87
C ALA A 557 11.31 -11.82 1.24
N LEU A 558 10.27 -11.06 1.58
CA LEU A 558 8.91 -11.20 1.07
C LEU A 558 8.54 -10.03 0.14
N GLN A 559 9.54 -9.34 -0.43
CA GLN A 559 9.32 -8.31 -1.44
C GLN A 559 8.77 -8.93 -2.73
N GLY A 560 7.84 -8.26 -3.40
CA GLY A 560 7.18 -8.77 -4.60
C GLY A 560 5.67 -8.63 -4.52
N ARG A 561 4.96 -9.00 -5.58
CA ARG A 561 3.48 -8.91 -5.63
C ARG A 561 2.79 -10.22 -5.22
N GLU A 562 3.47 -11.34 -5.44
CA GLU A 562 2.92 -12.69 -5.41
C GLU A 562 3.92 -13.66 -4.77
N PHE A 563 3.44 -14.79 -4.25
CA PHE A 563 4.28 -15.78 -3.59
C PHE A 563 5.07 -16.66 -4.56
N ASP A 564 4.73 -16.64 -5.84
CA ASP A 564 5.44 -17.39 -6.89
C ASP A 564 6.90 -16.95 -7.01
N THR A 565 7.24 -15.71 -6.61
CA THR A 565 8.62 -15.21 -6.60
C THR A 565 9.34 -15.41 -5.27
N VAL A 566 8.67 -15.93 -4.24
CA VAL A 566 9.25 -16.10 -2.89
C VAL A 566 9.81 -17.50 -2.75
N GLU A 567 11.14 -17.64 -2.71
CA GLU A 567 11.75 -18.95 -2.52
C GLU A 567 11.49 -19.53 -1.11
N ALA A 568 11.36 -20.86 -1.04
CA ALA A 568 11.08 -21.60 0.18
C ALA A 568 12.11 -21.35 1.32
N VAL A 569 13.38 -21.13 0.98
CA VAL A 569 14.43 -20.79 1.96
C VAL A 569 14.13 -19.48 2.71
N TYR A 570 13.64 -18.46 2.00
CA TYR A 570 13.29 -17.17 2.58
C TYR A 570 12.07 -17.27 3.49
N LEU A 571 11.06 -18.05 3.06
CA LEU A 571 9.88 -18.32 3.89
C LEU A 571 10.26 -19.09 5.16
N TYR A 572 11.07 -20.15 5.04
CA TYR A 572 11.51 -20.97 6.18
C TYR A 572 12.20 -20.14 7.27
N HIS A 573 13.23 -19.37 6.90
CA HIS A 573 13.98 -18.56 7.85
C HIS A 573 13.12 -17.43 8.45
N SER A 574 12.24 -16.81 7.64
CA SER A 574 11.33 -15.76 8.12
C SER A 574 10.35 -16.30 9.16
N VAL A 575 9.64 -17.37 8.83
CA VAL A 575 8.66 -18.00 9.71
C VAL A 575 9.31 -18.52 11.00
N ASN A 576 10.48 -19.15 10.90
CA ASN A 576 11.24 -19.60 12.07
C ASN A 576 11.65 -18.43 12.98
N ALA A 577 12.21 -17.36 12.41
CA ALA A 577 12.66 -16.20 13.16
C ALA A 577 11.49 -15.47 13.84
N LEU A 578 10.39 -15.25 13.14
CA LEU A 578 9.19 -14.62 13.70
C LEU A 578 8.62 -15.44 14.86
N ARG A 579 8.45 -16.76 14.67
CA ARG A 579 8.00 -17.65 15.76
C ARG A 579 8.91 -17.59 16.98
N ARG A 580 10.23 -17.72 16.78
CA ARG A 580 11.22 -17.75 17.87
C ARG A 580 11.39 -16.41 18.58
N THR A 581 10.96 -15.31 17.94
CA THR A 581 10.93 -13.97 18.53
C THR A 581 9.58 -13.59 19.14
N GLY A 582 8.63 -14.53 19.25
CA GLY A 582 7.35 -14.31 19.94
C GLY A 582 6.20 -13.90 19.02
N GLN A 583 6.42 -13.85 17.70
CA GLN A 583 5.44 -13.42 16.70
C GLN A 583 4.77 -14.65 16.04
N ASP A 584 4.35 -15.63 16.84
CA ASP A 584 3.82 -16.92 16.36
C ASP A 584 2.60 -16.77 15.45
N TYR A 585 1.62 -15.97 15.87
CA TYR A 585 0.42 -15.71 15.07
C TYR A 585 0.78 -15.16 13.68
N LEU A 586 1.68 -14.17 13.63
CA LEU A 586 2.12 -13.56 12.38
C LEU A 586 2.86 -14.58 11.50
N ALA A 587 3.75 -15.38 12.07
CA ALA A 587 4.46 -16.44 11.36
C ALA A 587 3.50 -17.45 10.73
N ARG A 588 2.45 -17.87 11.47
CA ARG A 588 1.41 -18.78 10.97
C ARG A 588 0.61 -18.15 9.83
N MET A 589 0.20 -16.90 9.97
CA MET A 589 -0.59 -16.21 8.96
C MET A 589 0.19 -15.97 7.66
N ILE A 590 1.47 -15.59 7.73
CA ILE A 590 2.34 -15.46 6.54
C ILE A 590 2.49 -16.80 5.84
N ALA A 591 2.76 -17.88 6.59
CA ALA A 591 2.93 -19.21 6.02
C ALA A 591 1.62 -19.72 5.38
N ALA A 592 0.48 -19.54 6.04
CA ALA A 592 -0.82 -19.96 5.51
C ALA A 592 -1.25 -19.12 4.29
N GLU A 593 -0.92 -17.83 4.27
CA GLU A 593 -1.18 -16.95 3.12
C GLU A 593 -0.42 -17.44 1.87
N ALA A 594 0.80 -17.94 2.03
CA ALA A 594 1.56 -18.53 0.93
C ALA A 594 0.74 -19.64 0.23
N LEU A 595 0.13 -20.54 1.01
CA LEU A 595 -0.67 -21.66 0.49
C LEU A 595 -2.07 -21.28 0.02
N ALA A 596 -2.57 -20.11 0.44
CA ALA A 596 -3.83 -19.56 -0.05
C ALA A 596 -3.65 -18.82 -1.40
N ARG A 597 -2.41 -18.46 -1.76
CA ARG A 597 -2.08 -17.63 -2.93
C ARG A 597 -1.26 -18.35 -4.01
N THR A 598 -0.92 -19.62 -3.78
CA THR A 598 -0.34 -20.59 -4.72
C THR A 598 -1.20 -21.84 -4.68
#